data_AF-A0A1J8QVX9-F1
#
_entry.id   AF-A0A1J8QVX9-F1
#
_cell.length_a   1.000
_cell.length_b   1.000
_cell.length_c   1.000
_cell.angle_alpha   90.00
_cell.angle_beta   90.00
_cell.angle_gamma   90.00
#
_symmetry.space_group_name_H-M   'P 1'
#
loop_
_entity.id
_entity.type
_entity.pdbx_description
1 polymer ?
#
loop_
_entity_poly.entity_id
_entity_poly.type
_entity_poly.pdbx_seq_one_letter_code
_entity_poly.pdbx_strand_id
1 'polypeptide(L)' 'MSHWDQSPDDGRSAEGIWEKLSQVAIKGAEYDSPERQPHPKCLEGTRVNLLDHIYELLDKQKKNRFIWLHGTAGVGKSA' A
#
# COMPACT_ATOMS: atom_id res chain seq x y z
N MET A 1 -39.30 -13.47 -28.64
CA MET A 1 -37.84 -13.44 -28.42
C MET A 1 -37.47 -12.05 -27.93
N SER A 2 -37.27 -11.91 -26.62
CA SER A 2 -37.01 -10.63 -25.97
C SER A 2 -35.58 -10.20 -26.26
N HIS A 3 -35.47 -9.14 -27.05
CA HIS A 3 -34.28 -8.33 -27.26
C HIS A 3 -33.92 -7.67 -25.93
N TRP A 4 -32.96 -8.24 -25.20
CA TRP A 4 -32.36 -7.62 -24.02
C TRP A 4 -30.93 -7.19 -24.36
N ASP A 5 -30.82 -5.88 -24.53
CA ASP A 5 -29.69 -4.99 -24.26
C ASP A 5 -28.29 -5.47 -24.61
N GLN A 6 -27.84 -4.97 -25.76
CA GLN A 6 -26.44 -4.63 -25.97
C GLN A 6 -26.04 -3.62 -24.89
N SER A 7 -25.33 -4.08 -23.86
CA SER A 7 -24.63 -3.18 -22.96
C SER A 7 -23.54 -2.48 -23.79
N PRO A 8 -23.50 -1.13 -23.84
CA PRO A 8 -22.42 -0.45 -24.54
C PRO A 8 -21.13 -0.76 -23.79
N ASP A 9 -20.17 -1.30 -24.53
CA ASP A 9 -18.77 -1.32 -24.15
C ASP A 9 -18.33 0.14 -23.97
N ASP A 10 -18.56 0.67 -22.76
CA ASP A 10 -18.08 1.99 -22.36
C ASP A 10 -16.56 1.85 -22.18
N GLY A 11 -15.87 2.01 -23.30
CA GLY A 11 -14.42 2.13 -23.42
C GLY A 11 -13.87 3.36 -22.69
N ARG A 12 -14.26 3.55 -21.42
CA ARG A 12 -13.43 4.28 -20.45
C ARG A 12 -12.18 3.44 -20.26
N SER A 13 -11.20 3.66 -21.15
CA SER A 13 -9.88 3.06 -21.02
C SER A 13 -9.43 3.23 -19.57
N ALA A 14 -9.04 2.13 -18.94
CA ALA A 14 -8.51 2.13 -17.58
C ALA A 14 -7.42 3.20 -17.42
N GLU A 15 -6.68 3.52 -18.49
CA GLU A 15 -5.69 4.59 -18.55
C GLU A 15 -6.25 5.95 -18.15
N GLY A 16 -7.44 6.33 -18.63
CA GLY A 16 -8.08 7.60 -18.27
C GLY A 16 -8.56 7.66 -16.81
N ILE A 17 -8.79 6.50 -16.17
CA ILE A 17 -9.13 6.42 -14.75
C ILE A 17 -7.85 6.57 -13.91
N TRP A 18 -6.78 5.86 -14.27
CA TRP A 18 -5.48 5.95 -13.60
C TRP A 18 -4.88 7.36 -13.70
N GLU A 19 -5.03 8.03 -14.84
CA GLU A 19 -4.58 9.41 -15.03
C GLU A 19 -5.31 10.39 -14.10
N LYS A 20 -6.63 10.22 -13.92
CA LYS A 20 -7.38 11.06 -12.97
C LYS A 20 -7.02 10.78 -11.52
N LEU A 21 -6.78 9.50 -11.18
CA LEU A 21 -6.37 9.12 -9.82
C LEU A 21 -4.97 9.63 -9.49
N SER A 22 -4.03 9.61 -10.43
CA SER A 22 -2.67 10.12 -10.20
C SER A 22 -2.64 11.61 -9.92
N GLN A 23 -3.54 12.40 -10.53
CA GLN A 23 -3.66 13.84 -10.29
C GLN A 23 -4.08 14.21 -8.85
N VAL A 24 -4.79 13.31 -8.16
CA VAL A 24 -5.27 13.53 -6.78
C VAL A 24 -4.50 12.73 -5.74
N ALA A 25 -3.61 11.84 -6.16
CA ALA A 25 -2.74 11.09 -5.27
C ALA A 25 -1.76 12.02 -4.55
N ILE A 26 -1.48 11.72 -3.28
CA ILE A 26 -0.45 12.42 -2.52
C ILE A 26 0.90 12.10 -3.17
N LYS A 27 1.61 13.13 -3.62
CA LYS A 27 2.98 12.97 -4.13
C LYS A 27 3.87 12.37 -3.04
N GLY A 28 4.71 11.41 -3.42
CA GLY A 28 5.46 10.63 -2.45
C GLY A 28 4.71 9.43 -1.85
N ALA A 29 3.41 9.24 -2.09
CA ALA A 29 2.69 8.03 -1.64
C ALA A 29 2.81 6.85 -2.61
N GLU A 30 3.26 7.11 -3.83
CA GLU A 30 3.55 6.09 -4.84
C GLU A 30 4.65 5.12 -4.38
N TYR A 31 4.57 3.90 -4.93
CA TYR A 31 5.57 2.89 -4.69
C TYR A 31 6.94 3.37 -5.18
N ASP A 32 7.93 3.30 -4.30
CA ASP A 32 9.31 3.74 -4.56
C ASP A 32 9.43 5.17 -5.12
N SER A 33 8.62 6.09 -4.58
CA SER A 33 8.65 7.48 -5.02
C SER A 33 10.05 8.10 -4.95
N PRO A 34 10.54 8.75 -6.01
CA PRO A 34 11.80 9.48 -5.98
C PRO A 34 11.78 10.63 -4.96
N GLU A 35 10.60 11.16 -4.61
CA GLU A 35 10.47 12.20 -3.58
C GLU A 35 10.85 11.72 -2.18
N ARG A 36 10.87 10.40 -1.94
CA ARG A 36 11.33 9.80 -0.67
C ARG A 36 12.84 9.59 -0.62
N GLN A 37 13.59 9.96 -1.66
CA GLN A 37 15.04 9.75 -1.69
C GLN A 37 15.80 10.91 -1.00
N PRO A 38 16.82 10.63 -0.18
CA PRO A 38 17.22 9.29 0.27
C PRO A 38 16.21 8.71 1.26
N HIS A 39 15.95 7.40 1.17
CA HIS A 39 14.99 6.76 2.06
C HIS A 39 15.27 7.06 3.54
N PRO A 40 14.23 7.34 4.34
CA PRO A 40 14.40 7.58 5.76
C PRO A 40 15.06 6.37 6.41
N LYS A 41 16.14 6.61 7.14
CA LYS A 41 16.84 5.55 7.86
C LYS A 41 16.06 5.21 9.13
N CYS A 42 15.79 3.93 9.32
CA CYS A 42 15.27 3.45 10.59
C CYS A 42 16.31 3.69 11.71
N LEU A 43 15.81 3.85 12.93
CA LEU A 43 16.68 3.70 14.10
C LEU A 43 17.30 2.29 14.08
N GLU A 44 18.53 2.22 14.58
CA GLU A 44 19.30 0.98 14.62
C GLU A 44 18.49 -0.17 15.26
N GLY A 45 18.53 -1.35 14.63
CA GLY A 45 17.80 -2.54 15.07
C GLY A 45 16.28 -2.52 14.85
N THR A 46 15.63 -1.37 14.62
CA THR A 46 14.15 -1.29 14.57
C THR A 46 13.57 -2.11 13.43
N ARG A 47 14.10 -1.96 12.21
CA ARG A 47 13.63 -2.70 11.03
C ARG A 47 13.88 -4.21 11.17
N VAL A 48 15.05 -4.60 11.68
CA VAL A 48 15.41 -6.00 11.86
C VAL A 48 14.46 -6.66 12.87
N ASN A 49 14.35 -6.08 14.06
CA ASN A 49 13.49 -6.62 15.13
C ASN A 49 12.02 -6.68 14.73
N LEU A 50 11.52 -5.68 13.99
CA LEU A 50 10.14 -5.66 13.52
C LEU A 50 9.89 -6.76 12.49
N LEU A 51 10.80 -6.95 11.53
CA LEU A 51 10.68 -8.01 10.53
C LEU A 51 10.75 -9.40 11.16
N ASP A 52 11.66 -9.63 12.09
CA ASP A 52 11.77 -10.89 12.83
C ASP A 52 10.45 -11.21 13.55
N HIS A 53 9.87 -10.21 14.23
CA HIS A 53 8.57 -10.37 14.88
C HIS A 53 7.44 -10.70 13.89
N ILE A 54 7.41 -10.05 12.73
CA ILE A 54 6.43 -10.33 11.69
C ILE A 54 6.58 -11.77 11.17
N TYR A 55 7.80 -12.19 10.82
CA TYR A 55 8.05 -13.54 10.30
C TYR A 55 7.68 -14.61 11.32
N GLU A 56 8.07 -14.43 12.59
CA GLU A 56 7.66 -15.35 13.66
C GLU A 56 6.13 -15.48 13.80
N LEU A 57 5.38 -14.39 13.57
CA LEU A 57 3.92 -14.41 13.61
C LEU A 57 3.31 -15.10 12.39
N LEU A 58 3.93 -14.97 11.23
CA LEU A 58 3.50 -15.62 9.98
C LEU A 58 3.75 -17.13 10.03
N ASP A 59 4.89 -17.55 10.59
CA ASP A 59 5.30 -18.96 10.66
C ASP A 59 4.47 -19.75 11.68
N LYS A 60 3.91 -19.09 12.70
CA LYS A 60 3.00 -19.71 13.65
C LYS A 60 1.63 -19.93 12.97
N GLN A 61 1.17 -21.19 12.88
CA GLN A 61 -0.18 -21.55 12.38
C GLN A 61 -1.33 -21.11 13.33
N LYS A 62 -1.28 -19.90 13.88
CA LYS A 62 -2.35 -19.32 14.68
C LYS A 62 -3.40 -18.68 13.77
N LYS A 63 -4.68 -18.86 14.12
CA LYS A 63 -5.83 -18.39 13.34
C LYS A 63 -5.93 -16.86 13.21
N ASN A 64 -5.30 -16.09 14.08
CA ASN A 64 -5.34 -14.62 14.05
C ASN A 64 -3.93 -14.03 13.93
N ARG A 65 -3.65 -13.42 12.77
CA ARG A 65 -2.39 -12.71 12.46
C ARG A 65 -2.70 -11.22 12.28
N PHE A 66 -2.86 -10.51 13.39
CA PHE A 66 -3.04 -9.07 13.40
C PHE A 66 -1.86 -8.42 14.11
N ILE A 67 -1.24 -7.43 13.47
CA ILE A 67 -0.11 -6.68 14.02
C ILE A 67 -0.55 -5.24 14.21
N TRP A 68 -0.48 -4.79 15.46
CA TRP A 68 -0.78 -3.41 15.82
C TRP A 68 0.53 -2.62 15.96
N LEU A 69 0.88 -1.84 14.94
CA LEU A 69 2.07 -0.99 14.96
C LEU A 69 1.71 0.42 15.46
N HIS A 70 2.17 0.78 16.65
CA HIS A 70 1.84 2.06 17.30
C HIS A 70 3.09 2.91 17.60
N GLY A 71 2.88 4.23 17.77
CA GLY A 71 3.93 5.20 18.04
C GLY A 71 3.51 6.62 17.64
N THR A 72 4.28 7.64 18.02
CA THR A 72 3.98 9.05 17.69
C THR A 72 3.89 9.28 16.18
N ALA A 73 3.17 10.34 15.77
CA ALA A 73 3.13 10.74 14.37
C ALA A 73 4.53 11.08 13.86
N GLY A 74 4.84 10.74 12.60
CA GLY A 74 6.13 11.06 11.98
C GLY A 74 7.28 10.07 12.22
N VAL A 75 7.14 9.04 13.05
CA VAL A 75 8.23 8.07 13.33
C VAL A 75 8.45 6.99 12.25
N GLY A 76 7.84 7.15 11.06
CA GLY A 76 8.07 6.24 9.94
C GLY A 76 7.35 4.89 10.02
N LYS A 77 6.24 4.77 10.75
CA LYS A 77 5.45 3.52 10.81
C LYS A 77 4.85 3.10 9.46
N SER A 78 4.55 4.08 8.60
CA SER A 78 4.01 3.88 7.25
C SER A 78 5.07 3.98 6.15
N ALA A 79 6.33 4.21 6.54
CA ALA A 79 7.43 4.43 5.61
C ALA A 79 7.85 3.14 4.92
#